data_AF-A0AAW0V0F1-F1
#
_entry.id   AF-A0AAW0V0F1-F1
#
_cell.length_a   1.000
_cell.length_b   1.000
_cell.length_c   1.000
_cell.angle_alpha   90.00
_cell.angle_beta   90.00
_cell.angle_gamma   90.00
#
_symmetry.space_group_name_H-M   'P 1'
#
loop_
_entity.id
_entity.type
_entity.pdbx_description
1 polymer ?
#
loop_
_entity_poly.entity_id
_entity_poly.type
_entity_poly.pdbx_seq_one_letter_code
_entity_poly.pdbx_strand_id
1 'polypeptide(L)'
;MWKVSAPLSLPSVSLTTPPLLLNSSSPCPCHPFHSALSFHPPMGPMQVNFQQQLKFLIRLIYWHYTSCLIKDDPHFTDLVRQAETSIETGIYPERIYQGSSGSYFVKNSSGKVIAVYKPKDEEPYGRLNPKWTKWLHKVCCPCCFGRSCLVPNQGYLSEAGASLVDQKLQLNVVPKTRVVKLASETFNYTRIDREKSRAKKMVSERFPKVGRHFHRIGLPPKVGSFQVFVEGYKDADYWLRRFEAEPLGETTSKQFQLQFERLVILDYIIRNTDRGNDNWLIKYEKPELAEEGEGEDWSMVKPPEVRVAAIDNGLAFPFKHPDSWRAYPYHWAWLPWAKIPFQHRDKGTGAASLV
;
A
#
# COMPACT_ATOMS: atom_id res chain seq x y z
N MET A 1 -13.60 -37.38 -39.17
CA MET A 1 -13.13 -38.73 -38.80
C MET A 1 -13.06 -38.77 -37.28
N TRP A 2 -14.13 -39.22 -36.60
CA TRP A 2 -14.28 -40.56 -35.99
C TRP A 2 -13.18 -40.82 -34.94
N LYS A 3 -13.41 -40.99 -33.61
CA LYS A 3 -14.35 -41.79 -32.78
C LYS A 3 -14.58 -41.02 -31.43
N VAL A 4 -15.70 -40.97 -30.70
CA VAL A 4 -16.80 -41.87 -30.28
C VAL A 4 -16.49 -42.80 -29.07
N SER A 5 -17.22 -42.52 -27.97
CA SER A 5 -17.69 -43.38 -26.84
C SER A 5 -16.71 -43.80 -25.73
N ALA A 6 -17.06 -43.93 -24.44
CA ALA A 6 -18.30 -43.78 -23.65
C ALA A 6 -17.96 -43.83 -22.12
N PRO A 7 -18.90 -43.51 -21.20
CA PRO A 7 -18.69 -43.24 -19.77
C PRO A 7 -19.18 -44.38 -18.83
N LEU A 8 -18.86 -44.32 -17.52
CA LEU A 8 -19.45 -45.04 -16.36
C LEU A 8 -18.81 -44.41 -15.09
N SER A 9 -19.40 -44.26 -13.90
CA SER A 9 -20.66 -44.67 -13.28
C SER A 9 -20.86 -43.88 -11.96
N LEU A 10 -22.11 -43.54 -11.63
CA LEU A 10 -22.57 -43.09 -10.30
C LEU A 10 -23.08 -44.30 -9.50
N PRO A 11 -23.15 -44.17 -8.16
CA PRO A 11 -24.23 -44.80 -7.41
C PRO A 11 -25.03 -43.81 -6.54
N SER A 12 -26.35 -43.90 -6.67
CA SER A 12 -27.40 -43.61 -5.67
C SER A 12 -27.29 -44.61 -4.50
N VAL A 13 -27.84 -44.50 -3.29
CA VAL A 13 -29.16 -44.15 -2.70
C VAL A 13 -28.88 -44.05 -1.18
N SER A 14 -29.47 -43.21 -0.32
CA SER A 14 -30.76 -43.48 0.34
C SER A 14 -31.00 -42.52 1.51
N LEU A 15 -32.27 -42.15 1.65
CA LEU A 15 -32.90 -41.37 2.71
C LEU A 15 -33.28 -42.28 3.88
N THR A 16 -33.02 -41.83 5.11
CA THR A 16 -33.78 -42.24 6.31
C THR A 16 -33.69 -41.18 7.43
N THR A 17 -34.76 -40.42 7.64
CA THR A 17 -35.27 -39.95 8.95
C THR A 17 -36.34 -40.97 9.42
N PRO A 18 -36.94 -40.98 10.65
CA PRO A 18 -37.05 -39.98 11.75
C PRO A 18 -36.87 -40.68 13.16
N PRO A 19 -37.46 -40.30 14.34
CA PRO A 19 -38.33 -39.16 14.70
C PRO A 19 -38.02 -38.39 16.00
N LEU A 20 -38.78 -37.29 16.12
CA LEU A 20 -38.98 -36.38 17.26
C LEU A 20 -39.75 -37.04 18.41
N LEU A 21 -39.45 -36.64 19.65
CA LEU A 21 -40.34 -36.78 20.81
C LEU A 21 -40.48 -35.44 21.54
N LEU A 22 -41.74 -35.02 21.69
CA LEU A 22 -42.25 -33.95 22.56
C LEU A 22 -42.68 -34.54 23.92
N ASN A 23 -42.54 -33.74 24.99
CA ASN A 23 -43.42 -33.65 26.20
C ASN A 23 -42.79 -32.59 27.13
N SER A 24 -43.36 -31.41 27.43
CA SER A 24 -44.63 -30.98 28.06
C SER A 24 -44.68 -31.06 29.61
N SER A 25 -44.74 -29.87 30.25
CA SER A 25 -45.52 -29.45 31.46
C SER A 25 -45.28 -30.18 32.81
N SER A 26 -45.12 -29.60 34.02
CA SER A 26 -45.55 -28.33 34.67
C SER A 26 -45.05 -28.33 36.18
N PRO A 27 -45.56 -27.59 37.21
CA PRO A 27 -44.90 -26.40 37.80
C PRO A 27 -44.74 -26.31 39.37
N CYS A 28 -43.92 -25.32 39.82
CA CYS A 28 -43.95 -24.55 41.11
C CYS A 28 -43.54 -25.20 42.48
N PRO A 29 -43.21 -24.44 43.57
CA PRO A 29 -42.70 -23.04 43.72
C PRO A 29 -41.63 -22.78 44.85
N CYS A 30 -41.04 -21.55 44.85
CA CYS A 30 -40.42 -20.77 45.96
C CYS A 30 -39.12 -21.30 46.65
N HIS A 31 -38.04 -20.55 46.96
CA HIS A 31 -37.82 -19.14 47.36
C HIS A 31 -36.31 -18.76 47.19
N PRO A 32 -35.85 -17.51 47.48
CA PRO A 32 -34.89 -16.76 46.66
C PRO A 32 -33.46 -16.72 47.25
N PHE A 33 -32.47 -16.31 46.44
CA PHE A 33 -31.53 -15.21 46.74
C PHE A 33 -30.33 -15.20 45.77
N HIS A 34 -29.92 -13.97 45.40
CA HIS A 34 -28.64 -13.53 44.81
C HIS A 34 -28.42 -13.56 43.27
N SER A 35 -28.68 -12.37 42.71
CA SER A 35 -27.86 -11.62 41.73
C SER A 35 -27.41 -12.31 40.44
N ALA A 36 -28.12 -12.02 39.36
CA ALA A 36 -27.53 -11.92 38.02
C ALA A 36 -28.12 -10.70 37.32
N LEU A 37 -27.31 -9.65 37.16
CA LEU A 37 -27.57 -8.57 36.22
C LEU A 37 -27.51 -9.18 34.82
N SER A 38 -28.67 -9.32 34.19
CA SER A 38 -28.84 -9.70 32.79
C SER A 38 -28.14 -8.68 31.90
N PHE A 39 -26.93 -8.99 31.45
CA PHE A 39 -26.33 -8.31 30.30
C PHE A 39 -27.05 -8.83 29.05
N HIS A 40 -28.09 -8.12 28.62
CA HIS A 40 -28.48 -8.19 27.22
C HIS A 40 -27.33 -7.57 26.40
N PRO A 41 -26.73 -8.28 25.44
CA PRO A 41 -25.83 -7.63 24.50
C PRO A 41 -26.67 -6.63 23.69
N PRO A 42 -26.22 -5.39 23.49
CA PRO A 42 -26.91 -4.51 22.57
C PRO A 42 -26.71 -5.08 21.16
N MET A 43 -27.74 -5.78 20.66
CA MET A 43 -27.96 -6.01 19.23
C MET A 43 -28.36 -4.68 18.60
N GLY A 44 -27.43 -3.73 18.58
CA GLY A 44 -27.45 -2.60 17.67
C GLY A 44 -26.49 -2.90 16.54
N PRO A 45 -26.79 -2.52 15.28
CA PRO A 45 -25.78 -2.59 14.25
C PRO A 45 -24.64 -1.67 14.71
N MET A 46 -23.47 -2.24 14.95
CA MET A 46 -22.23 -1.48 15.02
C MET A 46 -21.97 -0.97 13.59
N GLN A 47 -22.77 0.01 13.16
CA GLN A 47 -22.48 0.84 12.00
C GLN A 47 -21.29 1.69 12.41
N VAL A 48 -20.10 1.09 12.27
CA VAL A 48 -18.84 1.82 12.26
C VAL A 48 -19.00 2.88 11.17
N ASN A 49 -19.14 4.14 11.60
CA ASN A 49 -19.38 5.25 10.69
C ASN A 49 -18.09 5.51 9.89
N PHE A 50 -17.95 4.82 8.76
CA PHE A 50 -16.79 4.84 7.87
C PHE A 50 -16.40 6.27 7.47
N GLN A 51 -17.40 7.16 7.33
CA GLN A 51 -17.19 8.58 7.06
C GLN A 51 -16.49 9.30 8.22
N GLN A 52 -16.81 8.93 9.45
CA GLN A 52 -16.24 9.51 10.66
C GLN A 52 -14.82 8.99 10.90
N GLN A 53 -14.57 7.70 10.62
CA GLN A 53 -13.22 7.13 10.61
C GLN A 53 -12.34 7.69 9.50
N LEU A 54 -12.87 7.88 8.29
CA LEU A 54 -12.12 8.50 7.19
C LEU A 54 -11.83 9.98 7.50
N LYS A 55 -12.80 10.74 8.04
CA LYS A 55 -12.56 12.11 8.52
C LYS A 55 -11.54 12.13 9.66
N PHE A 56 -11.55 11.15 10.55
CA PHE A 56 -10.57 11.02 11.62
C PHE A 56 -9.19 10.67 11.08
N LEU A 57 -9.08 9.73 10.14
CA LEU A 57 -7.83 9.35 9.48
C LEU A 57 -7.27 10.50 8.64
N ILE A 58 -8.11 11.19 7.86
CA ILE A 58 -7.72 12.41 7.13
C ILE A 58 -7.28 13.47 8.12
N ARG A 59 -8.00 13.71 9.22
CA ARG A 59 -7.57 14.65 10.29
C ARG A 59 -6.27 14.20 10.96
N LEU A 60 -6.07 12.91 11.17
CA LEU A 60 -4.87 12.33 11.77
C LEU A 60 -3.68 12.50 10.82
N ILE A 61 -3.87 12.23 9.52
CA ILE A 61 -2.87 12.44 8.46
C ILE A 61 -2.58 13.93 8.29
N TYR A 62 -3.60 14.80 8.30
CA TYR A 62 -3.43 16.26 8.22
C TYR A 62 -2.75 16.82 9.48
N TRP A 63 -3.12 16.35 10.67
CA TRP A 63 -2.49 16.70 11.94
C TRP A 63 -1.02 16.25 11.96
N HIS A 64 -0.74 15.02 11.51
CA HIS A 64 0.63 14.53 11.30
C HIS A 64 1.40 15.31 10.24
N TYR A 65 0.73 15.76 9.18
CA TYR A 65 1.30 16.61 8.13
C TYR A 65 1.68 18.00 8.66
N THR A 66 0.91 18.57 9.60
CA THR A 66 1.14 19.92 10.13
C THR A 66 1.96 19.97 11.43
N SER A 67 1.95 18.92 12.27
CA SER A 67 2.39 19.06 13.66
C SER A 67 3.78 18.54 13.98
N CYS A 68 4.22 17.39 13.46
CA CYS A 68 5.54 16.82 13.77
C CYS A 68 5.61 15.47 13.08
N LEU A 69 6.57 15.25 12.19
CA LEU A 69 6.97 13.87 11.86
C LEU A 69 8.31 13.81 11.15
N ILE A 70 8.66 14.75 10.27
CA ILE A 70 10.04 14.79 9.73
C ILE A 70 11.03 14.86 10.91
N LYS A 71 10.76 15.70 11.92
CA LYS A 71 11.62 15.88 13.10
C LYS A 71 11.87 14.60 13.93
N ASP A 72 10.96 13.62 13.91
CA ASP A 72 11.06 12.41 14.73
C ASP A 72 11.63 11.19 13.96
N ASP A 73 12.11 11.40 12.74
CA ASP A 73 12.70 10.35 11.91
C ASP A 73 13.96 10.88 11.19
N PRO A 74 15.13 10.81 11.87
CA PRO A 74 16.38 11.35 11.34
C PRO A 74 16.77 10.71 10.01
N HIS A 75 16.54 9.40 9.87
CA HIS A 75 16.86 8.67 8.63
C HIS A 75 15.99 9.13 7.47
N PHE A 76 14.67 9.27 7.66
CA PHE A 76 13.81 9.79 6.59
C PHE A 76 14.14 11.24 6.24
N THR A 77 14.47 12.06 7.25
CA THR A 77 14.91 13.45 7.04
C THR A 77 16.17 13.52 6.20
N ASP A 78 17.13 12.65 6.47
CA ASP A 78 18.38 12.57 5.71
C ASP A 78 18.13 12.20 4.25
N LEU A 79 17.26 11.23 3.97
CA LEU A 79 16.86 10.89 2.60
C LEU A 79 16.24 12.07 1.84
N VAL A 80 15.38 12.86 2.50
CA VAL A 80 14.80 14.07 1.89
C VAL A 80 15.88 15.10 1.62
N ARG A 81 16.82 15.32 2.55
CA ARG A 81 17.96 16.22 2.34
C ARG A 81 18.86 15.75 1.19
N GLN A 82 19.16 14.46 1.10
CA GLN A 82 19.92 13.91 -0.01
C GLN A 82 19.23 14.15 -1.36
N ALA A 83 17.89 14.08 -1.41
CA ALA A 83 17.11 14.40 -2.60
C ALA A 83 17.14 15.90 -2.94
N GLU A 84 17.07 16.79 -1.96
CA GLU A 84 17.17 18.23 -2.17
C GLU A 84 18.57 18.62 -2.68
N THR A 85 19.61 18.13 -2.02
CA THR A 85 21.01 18.36 -2.41
C THR A 85 21.30 17.85 -3.82
N SER A 86 20.81 16.66 -4.18
CA SER A 86 21.04 16.11 -5.52
C SER A 86 20.36 16.96 -6.61
N ILE A 87 19.16 17.46 -6.34
CA ILE A 87 18.46 18.38 -7.25
C ILE A 87 19.24 19.69 -7.41
N GLU A 88 19.77 20.24 -6.33
CA GLU A 88 20.57 21.47 -6.34
C GLU A 88 21.88 21.32 -7.14
N THR A 89 22.51 20.13 -7.08
CA THR A 89 23.73 19.81 -7.85
C THR A 89 23.44 19.37 -9.30
N GLY A 90 22.18 19.37 -9.73
CA GLY A 90 21.78 19.06 -11.11
C GLY A 90 21.48 17.59 -11.39
N ILE A 91 21.42 16.74 -10.37
CA ILE A 91 20.97 15.35 -10.46
C ILE A 91 19.46 15.32 -10.20
N TYR A 92 18.68 15.35 -11.27
CA TYR A 92 17.23 15.46 -11.17
C TYR A 92 16.51 14.11 -11.05
N PRO A 93 15.33 14.05 -10.40
CA PRO A 93 14.45 12.90 -10.42
C PRO A 93 14.05 12.53 -11.86
N GLU A 94 14.07 11.23 -12.15
CA GLU A 94 13.74 10.67 -13.46
C GLU A 94 12.32 10.17 -13.50
N ARG A 95 11.60 10.47 -14.59
CA ARG A 95 10.21 10.06 -14.74
C ARG A 95 10.10 8.55 -14.94
N ILE A 96 9.17 7.94 -14.21
CA ILE A 96 8.75 6.55 -14.41
C ILE A 96 7.64 6.56 -15.47
N TYR A 97 7.89 5.91 -16.61
CA TYR A 97 6.93 5.88 -17.71
C TYR A 97 5.80 4.85 -17.52
N GLN A 98 6.11 3.77 -16.79
CA GLN A 98 5.15 2.76 -16.37
C GLN A 98 4.17 3.32 -15.33
N GLY A 99 2.95 2.79 -15.28
CA GLY A 99 1.88 3.28 -14.41
C GLY A 99 0.98 4.35 -15.06
N SER A 100 0.12 5.01 -14.28
CA SER A 100 -0.94 5.89 -14.83
C SER A 100 -0.89 7.35 -14.38
N SER A 101 0.09 7.70 -13.54
CA SER A 101 0.32 9.02 -12.94
C SER A 101 1.73 9.55 -13.25
N GLY A 102 2.00 10.81 -12.91
CA GLY A 102 3.37 11.32 -12.80
C GLY A 102 4.06 10.72 -11.56
N SER A 103 5.02 9.83 -11.79
CA SER A 103 5.85 9.20 -10.76
C SER A 103 7.32 9.38 -11.13
N TYR A 104 8.19 9.56 -10.13
CA TYR A 104 9.58 9.90 -10.34
C TYR A 104 10.51 9.08 -9.45
N PHE A 105 11.57 8.51 -10.02
CA PHE A 105 12.70 8.00 -9.26
C PHE A 105 13.56 9.17 -8.79
N VAL A 106 13.60 9.38 -7.48
CA VAL A 106 14.45 10.38 -6.83
C VAL A 106 15.80 9.76 -6.55
N LYS A 107 16.87 10.51 -6.86
CA LYS A 107 18.25 10.07 -6.73
C LYS A 107 18.98 10.88 -5.66
N ASN A 108 20.01 10.31 -5.07
CA ASN A 108 20.96 11.04 -4.23
C ASN A 108 22.11 11.63 -5.09
N SER A 109 23.09 12.26 -4.45
CA SER A 109 24.25 12.87 -5.13
C SER A 109 25.15 11.88 -5.86
N SER A 110 25.06 10.58 -5.60
CA SER A 110 25.78 9.54 -6.35
C SER A 110 24.97 8.97 -7.52
N GLY A 111 23.77 9.49 -7.78
CA GLY A 111 22.88 9.00 -8.83
C GLY A 111 22.11 7.72 -8.45
N LYS A 112 22.26 7.22 -7.22
CA LYS A 112 21.53 6.06 -6.72
C LYS A 112 20.07 6.43 -6.42
N VAL A 113 19.13 5.59 -6.84
CA VAL A 113 17.70 5.78 -6.54
C VAL A 113 17.46 5.54 -5.05
N ILE A 114 16.86 6.52 -4.38
CA ILE A 114 16.59 6.48 -2.94
C ILE A 114 15.10 6.52 -2.61
N ALA A 115 14.27 7.00 -3.53
CA ALA A 115 12.83 7.11 -3.31
C ALA A 115 12.03 7.17 -4.62
N VAL A 116 10.74 6.90 -4.50
CA VAL A 116 9.72 7.19 -5.50
C VAL A 116 8.91 8.38 -5.03
N TYR A 117 8.82 9.42 -5.86
CA TYR A 117 8.04 10.62 -5.60
C TYR A 117 6.84 10.73 -6.55
N LYS A 118 5.65 10.95 -5.99
CA LYS A 118 4.39 11.14 -6.75
C LYS A 118 3.77 12.50 -6.39
N PRO A 119 3.95 13.54 -7.22
CA PRO A 119 3.36 14.85 -6.99
C PRO A 119 1.83 14.81 -7.08
N LYS A 120 1.14 15.43 -6.12
CA LYS A 120 -0.33 15.54 -6.07
C LYS A 120 -0.92 16.05 -7.37
N ASP A 121 -0.34 17.10 -7.93
CA ASP A 121 -0.87 17.78 -9.11
C ASP A 121 -0.65 17.02 -10.43
N GLU A 122 0.13 15.93 -10.41
CA GLU A 122 0.40 15.03 -11.55
C GLU A 122 -0.26 13.66 -11.41
N GLU A 123 -1.11 13.46 -10.40
CA GLU A 123 -1.96 12.28 -10.24
C GLU A 123 -2.93 12.10 -11.44
N PRO A 124 -3.56 10.92 -11.61
CA PRO A 124 -4.47 10.65 -12.73
C PRO A 124 -5.55 11.71 -12.96
N TYR A 125 -6.06 12.30 -11.88
CA TYR A 125 -7.07 13.37 -11.88
C TYR A 125 -6.49 14.75 -11.54
N GLY A 126 -5.17 14.84 -11.38
CA GLY A 126 -4.45 16.08 -11.12
C GLY A 126 -4.52 17.04 -12.32
N ARG A 127 -4.46 18.35 -12.04
CA ARG A 127 -4.56 19.40 -13.08
C ARG A 127 -3.42 19.34 -14.09
N LEU A 128 -2.27 18.80 -13.70
CA LEU A 128 -1.05 18.75 -14.49
C LEU A 128 -0.64 17.30 -14.80
N ASN A 129 -1.61 16.37 -14.89
CA ASN A 129 -1.30 15.02 -15.35
C ASN A 129 -0.64 15.06 -16.74
N PRO A 130 0.60 14.53 -16.89
CA PRO A 130 1.31 14.56 -18.17
C PRO A 130 0.75 13.58 -19.21
N LYS A 131 -0.13 12.63 -18.83
CA LYS A 131 -0.71 11.65 -19.75
C LYS A 131 -2.00 12.19 -20.39
N TRP A 132 -1.92 12.60 -21.66
CA TRP A 132 -3.03 13.16 -22.47
C TRP A 132 -4.26 12.23 -22.59
N THR A 133 -4.06 10.92 -22.53
CA THR A 133 -5.14 9.92 -22.64
C THR A 133 -6.20 10.04 -21.55
N LYS A 134 -5.83 10.39 -20.31
CA LYS A 134 -6.82 10.61 -19.23
C LYS A 134 -7.52 11.96 -19.32
N TRP A 135 -6.90 12.98 -19.93
CA TRP A 135 -7.60 14.22 -20.28
C TRP A 135 -8.67 13.96 -21.33
N LEU A 136 -8.35 13.20 -22.39
CA LEU A 136 -9.32 12.78 -23.40
C LEU A 136 -10.47 11.94 -22.78
N HIS A 137 -10.16 11.01 -21.88
CA HIS A 137 -11.18 10.22 -21.18
C HIS A 137 -12.06 11.08 -20.25
N LYS A 138 -11.49 12.08 -19.57
CA LYS A 138 -12.23 13.03 -18.71
C LYS A 138 -13.19 13.91 -19.51
N VAL A 139 -12.84 14.23 -20.76
CA VAL A 139 -13.62 15.11 -21.64
C VAL A 139 -14.69 14.33 -22.42
N CYS A 140 -14.43 13.09 -22.84
CA CYS A 140 -15.36 12.31 -23.67
C CYS A 140 -16.33 11.38 -22.92
N CYS A 141 -16.04 10.93 -21.69
CA CYS A 141 -16.94 10.03 -20.93
C CYS A 141 -17.01 10.37 -19.42
N PRO A 142 -17.73 11.43 -19.02
CA PRO A 142 -17.77 11.89 -17.62
C PRO A 142 -18.55 10.97 -16.65
N CYS A 143 -19.36 10.03 -17.13
CA CYS A 143 -20.26 9.20 -16.30
C CYS A 143 -19.77 7.77 -16.01
N CYS A 144 -18.70 7.30 -16.66
CA CYS A 144 -18.26 5.88 -16.56
C CYS A 144 -16.87 5.68 -15.94
N PHE A 145 -16.15 6.75 -15.56
CA PHE A 145 -14.72 6.64 -15.27
C PHE A 145 -14.30 7.38 -14.00
N GLY A 146 -13.93 6.58 -13.01
CA GLY A 146 -13.48 7.00 -11.70
C GLY A 146 -13.86 5.95 -10.65
N ARG A 147 -12.99 5.70 -9.66
CA ARG A 147 -13.40 4.94 -8.49
C ARG A 147 -14.30 5.86 -7.66
N SER A 148 -15.61 5.80 -7.89
CA SER A 148 -16.61 6.69 -7.26
C SER A 148 -16.59 6.62 -5.73
N CYS A 149 -16.03 5.55 -5.17
CA CYS A 149 -15.83 5.36 -3.74
C CYS A 149 -14.58 6.04 -3.16
N LEU A 150 -13.70 6.63 -3.99
CA LEU A 150 -12.47 7.31 -3.56
C LEU A 150 -12.63 8.83 -3.60
N VAL A 151 -11.95 9.51 -2.67
CA VAL A 151 -11.86 10.98 -2.70
C VAL A 151 -10.90 11.42 -3.80
N PRO A 152 -11.30 12.32 -4.72
CA PRO A 152 -10.43 12.76 -5.81
C PRO A 152 -9.16 13.48 -5.31
N ASN A 153 -8.04 13.30 -6.00
CA ASN A 153 -6.79 14.06 -5.82
C ASN A 153 -6.19 13.98 -4.39
N GLN A 154 -6.34 12.82 -3.75
CA GLN A 154 -5.79 12.48 -2.44
C GLN A 154 -4.91 11.22 -2.49
N GLY A 155 -4.42 10.81 -3.67
CA GLY A 155 -3.63 9.59 -3.80
C GLY A 155 -2.35 9.62 -2.95
N TYR A 156 -1.65 10.75 -2.94
CA TYR A 156 -0.47 10.96 -2.09
C TYR A 156 -0.75 10.84 -0.57
N LEU A 157 -1.98 11.16 -0.13
CA LEU A 157 -2.39 10.96 1.26
C LEU A 157 -2.70 9.49 1.53
N SER A 158 -3.28 8.78 0.55
CA SER A 158 -3.50 7.34 0.62
C SER A 158 -2.17 6.59 0.72
N GLU A 159 -1.16 6.97 -0.06
CA GLU A 159 0.20 6.41 0.02
C GLU A 159 0.83 6.60 1.42
N ALA A 160 0.80 7.83 1.95
CA ALA A 160 1.32 8.13 3.29
C ALA A 160 0.49 7.46 4.39
N GLY A 161 -0.83 7.38 4.22
CA GLY A 161 -1.76 6.73 5.14
C GLY A 161 -1.52 5.24 5.25
N ALA A 162 -1.22 4.55 4.14
CA ALA A 162 -0.85 3.14 4.15
C ALA A 162 0.42 2.88 4.96
N SER A 163 1.46 3.71 4.79
CA SER A 163 2.68 3.63 5.62
C SER A 163 2.39 3.91 7.10
N LEU A 164 1.46 4.83 7.42
CA LEU A 164 1.07 5.12 8.80
C LEU A 164 0.35 3.92 9.45
N VAL A 165 -0.58 3.30 8.73
CA VAL A 165 -1.29 2.09 9.19
C VAL A 165 -0.31 0.94 9.40
N ASP A 166 0.59 0.71 8.43
CA ASP A 166 1.63 -0.31 8.51
C ASP A 166 2.50 -0.16 9.78
N GLN A 167 2.96 1.07 10.07
CA GLN A 167 3.75 1.37 11.26
C GLN A 167 2.97 1.17 12.56
N LYS A 168 1.71 1.60 12.59
CA LYS A 168 0.84 1.45 13.78
C LYS A 168 0.54 -0.01 14.09
N LEU A 169 0.43 -0.84 13.06
CA LEU A 169 0.17 -2.28 13.18
C LEU A 169 1.44 -3.13 13.21
N GLN A 170 2.62 -2.51 13.07
CA GLN A 170 3.93 -3.18 13.04
C GLN A 170 3.99 -4.28 11.96
N LEU A 171 3.35 -4.05 10.81
CA LEU A 171 3.35 -5.00 9.70
C LEU A 171 4.70 -5.01 8.99
N ASN A 172 5.31 -3.83 8.83
CA ASN A 172 6.62 -3.63 8.21
C ASN A 172 6.69 -4.17 6.77
N VAL A 173 5.61 -4.01 6.00
CA VAL A 173 5.53 -4.37 4.58
C VAL A 173 5.45 -3.16 3.67
N VAL A 174 4.99 -2.00 4.15
CA VAL A 174 4.98 -0.75 3.34
C VAL A 174 6.33 -0.04 3.48
N PRO A 175 7.09 0.19 2.39
CA PRO A 175 8.26 1.05 2.44
C PRO A 175 7.86 2.44 2.96
N LYS A 176 8.63 2.96 3.91
CA LYS A 176 8.27 4.18 4.64
C LYS A 176 7.91 5.30 3.66
N THR A 177 6.70 5.83 3.82
CA THR A 177 6.13 6.82 2.89
C THR A 177 5.58 8.01 3.65
N ARG A 178 5.96 9.23 3.25
CA ARG A 178 5.45 10.46 3.88
C ARG A 178 5.16 11.54 2.85
N VAL A 179 4.44 12.56 3.26
CA VAL A 179 4.17 13.73 2.43
C VAL A 179 5.36 14.69 2.48
N VAL A 180 5.94 14.99 1.32
CA VAL A 180 7.13 15.86 1.19
C VAL A 180 6.87 16.90 0.10
N LYS A 181 7.56 18.05 0.20
CA LYS A 181 7.56 19.07 -0.83
C LYS A 181 8.90 19.07 -1.56
N LEU A 182 8.88 18.87 -2.88
CA LEU A 182 10.07 18.94 -3.72
C LEU A 182 9.84 19.87 -4.90
N ALA A 183 10.88 20.57 -5.35
CA ALA A 183 10.89 21.33 -6.60
C ALA A 183 11.95 20.72 -7.50
N SER A 184 11.64 20.45 -8.77
CA SER A 184 12.64 19.95 -9.73
C SER A 184 12.25 20.29 -11.16
N GLU A 185 13.23 20.61 -12.02
CA GLU A 185 12.97 20.98 -13.42
C GLU A 185 12.31 19.87 -14.25
N THR A 186 12.44 18.61 -13.83
CA THR A 186 11.85 17.43 -14.49
C THR A 186 10.38 17.20 -14.14
N PHE A 187 9.86 17.90 -13.11
CA PHE A 187 8.43 17.87 -12.81
C PHE A 187 7.60 18.63 -13.85
N ASN A 188 6.31 18.28 -13.96
CA ASN A 188 5.41 18.91 -14.91
C ASN A 188 4.88 20.24 -14.37
N TYR A 189 5.43 21.36 -14.84
CA TYR A 189 4.99 22.71 -14.49
C TYR A 189 4.27 23.40 -15.64
N THR A 190 3.40 24.35 -15.31
CA THR A 190 2.81 25.23 -16.32
C THR A 190 3.88 26.10 -17.00
N ARG A 191 3.63 26.55 -18.22
CA ARG A 191 4.53 27.49 -18.93
C ARG A 191 4.76 28.77 -18.09
N ILE A 192 3.70 29.28 -17.48
CA ILE A 192 3.72 30.46 -16.61
C ILE A 192 4.67 30.24 -15.43
N ASP A 193 4.61 29.09 -14.75
CA ASP A 193 5.50 28.81 -13.61
C ASP A 193 6.97 28.73 -14.03
N ARG A 194 7.24 28.14 -15.21
CA ARG A 194 8.60 28.06 -15.77
C ARG A 194 9.14 29.44 -16.12
N GLU A 195 8.35 30.28 -16.80
CA GLU A 195 8.73 31.64 -17.19
C GLU A 195 8.92 32.54 -15.98
N LYS A 196 8.02 32.46 -14.99
CA LYS A 196 8.13 33.23 -13.73
C LYS A 196 9.37 32.85 -12.94
N SER A 197 9.71 31.56 -12.88
CA SER A 197 10.95 31.09 -12.25
C SER A 197 12.19 31.69 -12.94
N ARG A 198 12.25 31.63 -14.28
CA ARG A 198 13.34 32.20 -15.08
C ARG A 198 13.46 33.72 -14.89
N ALA A 199 12.34 34.44 -14.96
CA ALA A 199 12.31 35.89 -14.78
C ALA A 199 12.82 36.29 -13.39
N LYS A 200 12.38 35.61 -12.34
CA LYS A 200 12.88 35.86 -10.98
C LYS A 200 14.36 35.56 -10.83
N LYS A 201 14.85 34.48 -11.44
CA LYS A 201 16.28 34.12 -11.43
C LYS A 201 17.11 35.21 -12.11
N MET A 202 16.72 35.64 -13.31
CA MET A 202 17.38 36.73 -14.04
C MET A 202 17.35 38.06 -13.28
N VAL A 203 16.22 38.44 -12.68
CA VAL A 203 16.14 39.69 -11.89
C VAL A 203 17.00 39.60 -10.64
N SER A 204 17.07 38.44 -9.99
CA SER A 204 17.92 38.26 -8.82
C SER A 204 19.41 38.32 -9.15
N GLU A 205 19.82 37.73 -10.27
CA GLU A 205 21.21 37.76 -10.77
C GLU A 205 21.60 39.18 -11.22
N ARG A 206 20.69 39.89 -11.91
CA ARG A 206 20.95 41.22 -12.46
C ARG A 206 20.83 42.36 -11.43
N PHE A 207 19.92 42.23 -10.47
CA PHE A 207 19.67 43.24 -9.44
C PHE A 207 19.62 42.61 -8.05
N PRO A 208 20.78 42.36 -7.41
CA PRO A 208 20.84 41.69 -6.11
C PRO A 208 20.01 42.38 -5.01
N LYS A 209 19.90 43.72 -5.06
CA LYS A 209 19.09 44.50 -4.12
C LYS A 209 17.58 44.18 -4.20
N VAL A 210 17.07 43.89 -5.41
CA VAL A 210 15.67 43.50 -5.66
C VAL A 210 15.48 42.00 -5.44
N GLY A 211 16.48 41.19 -5.81
CA GLY A 211 16.50 39.74 -5.56
C GLY A 211 16.30 39.36 -4.10
N ARG A 212 16.87 40.13 -3.17
CA ARG A 212 16.67 39.94 -1.71
C ARG A 212 15.21 40.07 -1.24
N HIS A 213 14.34 40.68 -2.04
CA HIS A 213 12.91 40.79 -1.75
C HIS A 213 12.11 39.56 -2.21
N PHE A 214 12.71 38.68 -3.02
CA PHE A 214 12.07 37.44 -3.42
C PHE A 214 12.20 36.40 -2.31
N HIS A 215 11.08 36.14 -1.63
CA HIS A 215 10.95 35.05 -0.65
C HIS A 215 11.24 33.64 -1.21
N ARG A 216 11.26 33.49 -2.55
CA ARG A 216 11.60 32.23 -3.22
C ARG A 216 12.08 32.49 -4.66
N ILE A 217 13.26 31.97 -4.97
CA ILE A 217 13.85 31.89 -6.31
C ILE A 217 13.74 30.43 -6.76
N GLY A 218 13.33 30.19 -8.02
CA GLY A 218 13.14 28.85 -8.57
C GLY A 218 11.68 28.41 -8.70
N LEU A 219 11.50 27.14 -9.10
CA LEU A 219 10.19 26.53 -9.34
C LEU A 219 9.42 26.34 -8.01
N PRO A 220 8.08 26.42 -8.03
CA PRO A 220 7.29 26.18 -6.83
C PRO A 220 7.41 24.71 -6.39
N PRO A 221 7.72 24.41 -5.11
CA PRO A 221 7.71 23.05 -4.60
C PRO A 221 6.31 22.45 -4.72
N LYS A 222 6.25 21.25 -5.28
CA LYS A 222 5.05 20.43 -5.37
C LYS A 222 4.91 19.63 -4.09
N VAL A 223 3.68 19.38 -3.65
CA VAL A 223 3.38 18.46 -2.55
C VAL A 223 3.15 17.08 -3.15
N GLY A 224 3.65 16.02 -2.52
CA GLY A 224 3.49 14.66 -3.02
C GLY A 224 3.91 13.62 -1.99
N SER A 225 3.67 12.35 -2.30
CA SER A 225 4.15 11.23 -1.48
C SER A 225 5.59 10.91 -1.86
N PHE A 226 6.44 10.73 -0.86
CA PHE A 226 7.82 10.32 -0.97
C PHE A 226 7.96 8.97 -0.27
N GLN A 227 8.10 7.90 -1.07
CA GLN A 227 8.23 6.52 -0.61
C GLN A 227 9.67 6.07 -0.75
N VAL A 228 10.26 5.53 0.31
CA VAL A 228 11.62 4.98 0.27
C VAL A 228 11.71 3.86 -0.77
N PHE A 229 12.74 3.89 -1.60
CA PHE A 229 13.00 2.88 -2.62
C PHE A 229 13.54 1.60 -1.96
N VAL A 230 13.11 0.43 -2.43
CA VAL A 230 13.54 -0.87 -1.91
C VAL A 230 14.34 -1.64 -2.96
N GLU A 231 15.55 -2.06 -2.62
CA GLU A 231 16.49 -2.73 -3.52
C GLU A 231 16.35 -4.25 -3.49
N GLY A 232 16.58 -4.90 -4.64
CA GLY A 232 16.55 -6.35 -4.78
C GLY A 232 15.15 -6.97 -4.85
N TYR A 233 14.10 -6.14 -4.90
CA TYR A 233 12.72 -6.60 -5.05
C TYR A 233 12.34 -6.76 -6.53
N LYS A 234 11.40 -7.68 -6.79
CA LYS A 234 10.76 -7.89 -8.10
C LYS A 234 9.25 -8.01 -7.91
N ASP A 235 8.48 -7.78 -8.96
CA ASP A 235 7.02 -7.95 -8.97
C ASP A 235 6.64 -9.31 -8.40
N ALA A 236 5.60 -9.37 -7.56
CA ALA A 236 5.22 -10.62 -6.92
C ALA A 236 4.87 -11.70 -7.96
N ASP A 237 4.21 -11.31 -9.05
CA ASP A 237 3.92 -12.18 -10.19
C ASP A 237 5.17 -12.87 -10.78
N TYR A 238 6.33 -12.22 -10.77
CA TYR A 238 7.59 -12.83 -11.20
C TYR A 238 8.01 -14.00 -10.28
N TRP A 239 7.94 -13.80 -8.96
CA TRP A 239 8.35 -14.81 -7.98
C TRP A 239 7.31 -15.91 -7.78
N LEU A 240 6.01 -15.57 -7.79
CA LEU A 240 4.93 -16.53 -7.64
C LEU A 240 4.98 -17.61 -8.75
N ARG A 241 5.20 -17.21 -10.01
CA ARG A 241 5.42 -18.17 -11.11
C ARG A 241 6.62 -19.09 -10.88
N ARG A 242 7.68 -18.59 -10.25
CA ARG A 242 8.86 -19.39 -9.93
C ARG A 242 8.59 -20.35 -8.76
N PHE A 243 7.82 -19.93 -7.76
CA PHE A 243 7.44 -20.79 -6.64
C PHE A 243 6.49 -21.91 -7.06
N GLU A 244 5.72 -21.73 -8.14
CA GLU A 244 4.93 -22.82 -8.73
C GLU A 244 5.82 -23.88 -9.41
N ALA A 245 6.91 -23.46 -10.06
CA ALA A 245 7.84 -24.37 -10.74
C ALA A 245 8.87 -25.01 -9.78
N GLU A 246 9.41 -24.22 -8.85
CA GLU A 246 10.40 -24.60 -7.83
C GLU A 246 9.82 -24.19 -6.45
N PRO A 247 9.08 -25.10 -5.79
CA PRO A 247 8.47 -24.81 -4.50
C PRO A 247 9.49 -24.38 -3.45
N LEU A 248 9.10 -23.38 -2.65
CA LEU A 248 9.91 -22.93 -1.52
C LEU A 248 10.10 -24.05 -0.50
N GLY A 249 11.30 -24.10 0.10
CA GLY A 249 11.55 -24.94 1.28
C GLY A 249 10.59 -24.58 2.42
N GLU A 250 10.29 -25.54 3.30
CA GLU A 250 9.23 -25.41 4.32
C GLU A 250 9.39 -24.15 5.20
N THR A 251 10.61 -23.87 5.67
CA THR A 251 10.90 -22.69 6.50
C THR A 251 10.63 -21.39 5.75
N THR A 252 11.11 -21.27 4.51
CA THR A 252 10.89 -20.08 3.67
C THR A 252 9.42 -19.93 3.28
N SER A 253 8.72 -21.03 3.05
CA SER A 253 7.28 -21.05 2.76
C SER A 253 6.48 -20.48 3.94
N LYS A 254 6.81 -20.88 5.18
CA LYS A 254 6.20 -20.31 6.40
C LYS A 254 6.51 -18.82 6.55
N GLN A 255 7.75 -18.39 6.29
CA GLN A 255 8.12 -16.97 6.29
C GLN A 255 7.33 -16.17 5.25
N PHE A 256 7.21 -16.70 4.03
CA PHE A 256 6.44 -16.05 2.96
C PHE A 256 4.97 -15.93 3.34
N GLN A 257 4.37 -16.98 3.89
CA GLN A 257 2.98 -16.95 4.36
C GLN A 257 2.78 -15.84 5.40
N LEU A 258 3.69 -15.69 6.38
CA LEU A 258 3.60 -14.63 7.39
C LEU A 258 3.72 -13.21 6.77
N GLN A 259 4.54 -13.04 5.74
CA GLN A 259 4.65 -11.78 4.99
C GLN A 259 3.39 -11.50 4.16
N PHE A 260 2.84 -12.54 3.53
CA PHE A 260 1.61 -12.48 2.76
C PHE A 260 0.41 -12.11 3.63
N GLU A 261 0.26 -12.70 4.81
CA GLU A 261 -0.78 -12.35 5.79
C GLU A 261 -0.72 -10.87 6.19
N ARG A 262 0.48 -10.30 6.36
CA ARG A 262 0.65 -8.87 6.68
C ARG A 262 0.17 -7.98 5.54
N LEU A 263 0.44 -8.36 4.29
CA LEU A 263 -0.11 -7.68 3.10
C LEU A 263 -1.64 -7.74 3.09
N VAL A 264 -2.21 -8.93 3.36
CA VAL A 264 -3.67 -9.13 3.41
C VAL A 264 -4.30 -8.24 4.49
N ILE A 265 -3.75 -8.23 5.71
CA ILE A 265 -4.22 -7.40 6.83
C ILE A 265 -4.21 -5.92 6.43
N LEU A 266 -3.09 -5.44 5.88
CA LEU A 266 -2.97 -4.06 5.41
C LEU A 266 -4.06 -3.71 4.40
N ASP A 267 -4.13 -4.45 3.30
CA ASP A 267 -5.03 -4.18 2.17
C ASP A 267 -6.50 -4.28 2.57
N TYR A 268 -6.82 -5.15 3.53
CA TYR A 268 -8.16 -5.27 4.06
C TYR A 268 -8.54 -4.07 4.91
N ILE A 269 -7.69 -3.66 5.85
CA ILE A 269 -7.91 -2.52 6.75
C ILE A 269 -8.05 -1.21 5.97
N ILE A 270 -7.17 -0.97 5.00
CA ILE A 270 -7.23 0.27 4.20
C ILE A 270 -8.24 0.20 3.05
N ARG A 271 -8.88 -0.97 2.85
CA ARG A 271 -9.70 -1.32 1.68
C ARG A 271 -9.04 -0.85 0.37
N ASN A 272 -7.87 -1.42 0.07
CA ASN A 272 -7.18 -1.13 -1.17
C ASN A 272 -8.03 -1.54 -2.38
N THR A 273 -8.15 -0.66 -3.37
CA THR A 273 -8.97 -0.87 -4.57
C THR A 273 -8.14 -1.23 -5.81
N ASP A 274 -6.82 -1.36 -5.69
CA ASP A 274 -5.90 -1.57 -6.82
C ASP A 274 -4.77 -2.57 -6.57
N ARG A 275 -4.97 -3.54 -5.68
CA ARG A 275 -3.93 -4.54 -5.46
C ARG A 275 -3.95 -5.63 -6.53
N GLY A 276 -3.21 -5.39 -7.61
CA GLY A 276 -2.74 -6.40 -8.57
C GLY A 276 -1.46 -7.11 -8.09
N ASN A 277 -1.08 -8.22 -8.73
CA ASN A 277 0.16 -8.96 -8.41
C ASN A 277 1.46 -8.27 -8.92
N ASP A 278 1.29 -7.21 -9.69
CA ASP A 278 2.31 -6.24 -10.12
C ASP A 278 2.50 -5.09 -9.11
N ASN A 279 1.53 -4.88 -8.21
CA ASN A 279 1.53 -3.77 -7.24
C ASN A 279 2.06 -4.17 -5.85
N TRP A 280 2.67 -5.33 -5.71
CA TRP A 280 3.45 -5.69 -4.53
C TRP A 280 4.67 -6.48 -4.97
N LEU A 281 5.74 -6.36 -4.21
CA LEU A 281 7.02 -6.90 -4.59
C LEU A 281 7.45 -8.00 -3.62
N ILE A 282 8.23 -8.94 -4.13
CA ILE A 282 8.89 -9.97 -3.34
C ILE A 282 10.39 -9.83 -3.52
N LYS A 283 11.12 -9.88 -2.41
CA LYS A 283 12.57 -10.09 -2.38
C LYS A 283 12.80 -11.49 -1.85
N TYR A 284 13.50 -12.32 -2.62
CA TYR A 284 13.88 -13.67 -2.23
C TYR A 284 15.38 -13.83 -2.46
N GLU A 285 16.10 -14.11 -1.38
CA GLU A 285 17.53 -14.41 -1.38
C GLU A 285 17.71 -15.92 -1.21
N LYS A 286 18.29 -16.58 -2.23
CA LYS A 286 18.65 -17.99 -2.15
C LYS A 286 19.80 -18.14 -1.14
N PRO A 287 19.91 -19.28 -0.44
CA PRO A 287 21.06 -19.53 0.43
C PRO A 287 22.31 -19.64 -0.45
N GLU A 288 23.23 -18.71 -0.31
CA GLU A 288 24.55 -18.79 -0.93
C GLU A 288 25.41 -19.75 -0.08
N LEU A 289 25.99 -20.77 -0.73
CA LEU A 289 27.13 -21.47 -0.18
C LEU A 289 28.28 -20.47 -0.26
N ALA A 290 28.85 -20.07 0.87
CA ALA A 290 30.07 -19.26 0.86
C ALA A 290 31.14 -20.05 0.08
N GLU A 291 31.71 -19.45 -0.97
CA GLU A 291 32.84 -20.05 -1.68
C GLU A 291 33.95 -20.36 -0.68
N GLU A 292 34.54 -21.54 -0.82
CA GLU A 292 35.56 -22.12 0.06
C GLU A 292 36.74 -21.15 0.24
N GLY A 293 36.70 -20.35 1.29
CA GLY A 293 37.89 -19.73 1.85
C GLY A 293 38.62 -20.80 2.64
N GLU A 294 39.86 -21.11 2.25
CA GLU A 294 40.78 -21.97 3.00
C GLU A 294 40.96 -21.43 4.43
N GLY A 295 40.21 -22.00 5.38
CA GLY A 295 40.29 -21.65 6.79
C GLY A 295 39.15 -22.29 7.57
N GLU A 296 39.50 -23.22 8.46
CA GLU A 296 38.59 -23.85 9.41
C GLU A 296 37.91 -22.80 10.31
N ASP A 297 36.74 -22.32 9.89
CA ASP A 297 35.75 -21.76 10.79
C ASP A 297 34.36 -21.97 10.18
N TRP A 298 33.40 -22.38 11.00
CA TRP A 298 32.06 -22.83 10.61
C TRP A 298 31.44 -21.97 9.50
N SER A 299 31.30 -22.53 8.29
CA SER A 299 30.68 -21.82 7.16
C SER A 299 29.22 -21.50 7.48
N MET A 300 28.97 -20.29 7.96
CA MET A 300 27.62 -19.79 8.23
C MET A 300 26.85 -19.68 6.91
N VAL A 301 26.13 -20.73 6.52
CA VAL A 301 25.15 -20.67 5.44
C VAL A 301 24.09 -19.65 5.86
N LYS A 302 23.99 -18.54 5.13
CA LYS A 302 22.91 -17.57 5.36
C LYS A 302 21.58 -18.26 5.06
N PRO A 303 20.65 -18.31 6.02
CA PRO A 303 19.35 -18.92 5.77
C PRO A 303 18.63 -18.14 4.67
N PRO A 304 17.87 -18.83 3.78
CA PRO A 304 17.09 -18.16 2.77
C PRO A 304 16.11 -17.18 3.41
N GLU A 305 16.02 -15.97 2.88
CA GLU A 305 15.13 -14.93 3.39
C GLU A 305 14.15 -14.47 2.30
N VAL A 306 12.89 -14.33 2.70
CA VAL A 306 11.82 -13.81 1.85
C VAL A 306 11.12 -12.63 2.52
N ARG A 307 10.97 -11.53 1.77
CA ARG A 307 10.31 -10.30 2.24
C ARG A 307 9.30 -9.81 1.21
N VAL A 308 8.22 -9.20 1.68
CA VAL A 308 7.20 -8.56 0.84
C VAL A 308 7.26 -7.04 1.01
N ALA A 309 7.13 -6.30 -0.09
CA ALA A 309 6.95 -4.86 -0.08
C ALA A 309 5.63 -4.47 -0.75
N ALA A 310 4.72 -3.83 0.01
CA ALA A 310 3.47 -3.29 -0.46
C ALA A 310 3.65 -1.87 -1.01
N ILE A 311 3.75 -1.74 -2.32
CA ILE A 311 3.94 -0.46 -3.03
C ILE A 311 2.64 0.03 -3.66
N ASP A 312 2.62 1.23 -4.24
CA ASP A 312 1.48 1.79 -4.98
C ASP A 312 0.12 1.72 -4.23
N ASN A 313 0.09 2.32 -3.04
CA ASN A 313 -1.08 2.35 -2.16
C ASN A 313 -1.96 3.60 -2.39
N GLY A 314 -1.82 4.27 -3.53
CA GLY A 314 -2.47 5.56 -3.82
C GLY A 314 -3.99 5.48 -4.04
N LEU A 315 -4.57 4.28 -4.11
CA LEU A 315 -5.99 4.08 -4.37
C LEU A 315 -6.63 3.20 -3.29
N ALA A 316 -6.48 3.62 -2.04
CA ALA A 316 -7.09 3.03 -0.86
C ALA A 316 -7.91 4.09 -0.08
N PHE A 317 -8.39 3.73 1.12
CA PHE A 317 -9.22 4.57 1.98
C PHE A 317 -10.50 5.09 1.31
N PRO A 318 -11.34 4.20 0.75
CA PRO A 318 -12.60 4.61 0.19
C PRO A 318 -13.56 5.12 1.28
N PHE A 319 -14.36 6.12 0.92
CA PHE A 319 -15.34 6.72 1.82
C PHE A 319 -16.64 5.92 1.93
N LYS A 320 -16.83 4.96 1.02
CA LYS A 320 -17.88 3.94 1.01
C LYS A 320 -17.36 2.67 0.36
N HIS A 321 -17.96 1.51 0.62
CA HIS A 321 -17.64 0.32 -0.18
C HIS A 321 -18.00 0.52 -1.66
N PRO A 322 -17.31 -0.15 -2.61
CA PRO A 322 -17.70 -0.14 -4.02
C PRO A 322 -19.14 -0.61 -4.22
N ASP A 323 -19.85 0.01 -5.16
CA ASP A 323 -21.28 -0.28 -5.41
C ASP A 323 -21.52 -1.71 -5.92
N SER A 324 -20.50 -2.33 -6.55
CA SER A 324 -20.48 -3.74 -6.92
C SER A 324 -19.35 -4.45 -6.18
N TRP A 325 -19.67 -5.53 -5.47
CA TRP A 325 -18.68 -6.33 -4.73
C TRP A 325 -17.64 -6.99 -5.66
N ARG A 326 -17.97 -7.15 -6.95
CA ARG A 326 -17.03 -7.67 -7.97
C ARG A 326 -16.08 -6.59 -8.50
N ALA A 327 -16.39 -5.31 -8.26
CA ALA A 327 -15.50 -4.22 -8.65
C ALA A 327 -14.36 -4.08 -7.63
N TYR A 328 -13.14 -3.88 -8.14
CA TYR A 328 -11.92 -3.68 -7.34
C TYR A 328 -11.64 -4.86 -6.39
N PRO A 329 -11.45 -6.07 -6.96
CA PRO A 329 -11.11 -7.23 -6.16
C PRO A 329 -9.66 -7.18 -5.67
N TYR A 330 -9.37 -7.98 -4.65
CA TYR A 330 -8.01 -8.26 -4.24
C TYR A 330 -7.44 -9.36 -5.14
N HIS A 331 -6.48 -9.05 -6.01
CA HIS A 331 -5.94 -10.06 -6.93
C HIS A 331 -5.24 -11.21 -6.21
N TRP A 332 -4.66 -10.94 -5.04
CA TRP A 332 -4.06 -11.97 -4.19
C TRP A 332 -5.08 -12.98 -3.65
N ALA A 333 -6.39 -12.68 -3.63
CA ALA A 333 -7.41 -13.59 -3.12
C ALA A 333 -7.57 -14.87 -3.96
N TRP A 334 -7.10 -14.86 -5.20
CA TRP A 334 -7.10 -16.04 -6.08
C TRP A 334 -5.84 -16.90 -5.94
N LEU A 335 -4.84 -16.44 -5.19
CA LEU A 335 -3.60 -17.21 -5.00
C LEU A 335 -3.84 -18.40 -4.05
N PRO A 336 -3.12 -19.53 -4.23
CA PRO A 336 -3.19 -20.65 -3.29
C PRO A 336 -2.90 -20.25 -1.83
N TRP A 337 -2.00 -19.29 -1.63
CA TRP A 337 -1.63 -18.73 -0.33
C TRP A 337 -2.81 -18.09 0.43
N ALA A 338 -3.82 -17.58 -0.29
CA ALA A 338 -5.03 -17.02 0.32
C ALA A 338 -5.99 -18.08 0.89
N LYS A 339 -5.78 -19.36 0.58
CA LYS A 339 -6.59 -20.48 1.09
C LYS A 339 -6.04 -21.03 2.41
N ILE A 340 -4.84 -20.61 2.81
CA ILE A 340 -4.21 -21.04 4.06
C ILE A 340 -4.82 -20.20 5.20
N PRO A 341 -5.34 -20.83 6.28
CA PRO A 341 -5.83 -20.09 7.44
C PRO A 341 -4.75 -19.21 8.05
N PHE A 342 -5.13 -18.05 8.58
CA PHE A 342 -4.21 -17.17 9.28
C PHE A 342 -3.49 -17.91 10.42
N GLN A 343 -2.17 -17.78 10.46
CA GLN A 343 -1.38 -18.40 11.50
C GLN A 343 -1.57 -17.65 12.83
N HIS A 344 -1.85 -18.40 13.89
CA HIS A 344 -1.93 -17.86 15.25
C HIS A 344 -0.56 -17.28 15.64
N ARG A 345 -0.53 -16.00 16.02
CA ARG A 345 0.66 -15.38 16.62
C ARG A 345 0.52 -15.44 18.14
N ASP A 346 1.57 -15.91 18.81
CA ASP A 346 1.70 -15.73 20.26
C ASP A 346 1.64 -14.24 20.60
N LYS A 347 0.98 -13.92 21.73
CA LYS A 347 0.47 -12.60 22.17
C LYS A 347 1.50 -11.45 22.31
N GLY A 348 2.71 -11.58 21.79
CA GLY A 348 3.82 -10.62 21.94
C GLY A 348 3.96 -9.57 20.83
N THR A 349 3.25 -9.68 19.71
CA THR A 349 3.30 -8.69 18.61
C THR A 349 1.93 -8.02 18.46
N GLY A 350 1.87 -6.68 18.43
CA GLY A 350 0.63 -5.91 18.51
C GLY A 350 -0.42 -6.16 17.42
N ALA A 351 -0.09 -6.95 16.40
CA ALA A 351 -1.03 -7.44 15.38
C ALA A 351 -1.90 -8.61 15.86
N ALA A 352 -1.57 -9.26 16.98
CA ALA A 352 -2.21 -10.49 17.47
C ALA A 352 -3.66 -10.32 18.00
N SER A 353 -4.25 -9.11 17.92
CA SER A 353 -5.61 -8.85 18.40
C SER A 353 -6.58 -8.36 17.31
N LEU A 354 -6.19 -8.40 16.04
CA LEU A 354 -7.01 -7.90 14.92
C LEU A 354 -7.55 -8.99 13.98
N VAL A 355 -7.15 -10.24 14.17
CA VAL A 355 -7.63 -11.39 13.38
C VAL A 355 -8.38 -12.35 14.28
#